data_AF-A0A091KMM6-F1
#
_entry.id   AF-A0A091KMM6-F1
#
_cell.length_a   1.000
_cell.length_b   1.000
_cell.length_c   1.000
_cell.angle_alpha   90.00
_cell.angle_beta   90.00
_cell.angle_gamma   90.00
#
_symmetry.space_group_name_H-M   'P 1'
#
loop_
_entity.id
_entity.type
_entity.pdbx_description
1 polymer ?
#
loop_
_entity_poly.entity_id
_entity_poly.type
_entity_poly.pdbx_seq_one_letter_code
_entity_poly.pdbx_strand_id
1 'polypeptide(L)'
;VTRALKSQRSFLQAMIRGFLPGSLICHGDVVFQQPAPTSLEVLEALVLSVGPNKTLAGSAFQVDPYSLAVGEDTLEPPLPESGFPEYGVAIMVVCGLCIITAPIILLVCLRTKRLGWQDVAALRERRDAEVGTQTLEMDNRGFW
;
A
#
# COMPACT_ATOMS: atom_id res chain seq x y z
N VAL A 1 3.68 36.23 10.90
CA VAL A 1 2.27 36.57 11.21
C VAL A 1 1.94 38.02 10.86
N THR A 2 2.54 39.03 11.50
CA THR A 2 2.24 40.46 11.20
C THR A 2 2.40 40.83 9.72
N ARG A 3 3.44 40.33 9.04
CA ARG A 3 3.62 40.52 7.59
C ARG A 3 2.52 39.89 6.73
N ALA A 4 1.95 38.76 7.14
CA ALA A 4 0.83 38.11 6.43
C ALA A 4 -0.42 39.00 6.48
N LEU A 5 -0.69 39.55 7.67
CA LEU A 5 -1.90 40.33 7.95
C LEU A 5 -1.77 41.80 7.58
N LYS A 6 -0.56 42.29 7.31
CA LYS A 6 -0.30 43.66 6.85
C LYS A 6 -1.01 43.99 5.53
N SER A 7 -1.40 42.98 4.75
CA SER A 7 -2.21 43.17 3.53
C SER A 7 -3.62 43.67 3.84
N GLN A 8 -4.11 43.51 5.07
CA GLN A 8 -5.43 43.99 5.48
C GLN A 8 -5.34 45.39 6.09
N ARG A 9 -6.12 46.33 5.53
CA ARG A 9 -6.05 47.76 5.89
C ARG A 9 -6.45 48.06 7.34
N SER A 10 -7.25 47.18 7.95
CA SER A 10 -7.73 47.29 9.32
C SER A 10 -6.81 46.59 10.34
N PHE A 11 -5.71 45.95 9.93
CA PHE A 11 -4.82 45.25 10.85
C PHE A 11 -4.07 46.22 11.77
N LEU A 12 -4.24 46.07 13.08
CA LEU A 12 -3.54 46.88 14.08
C LEU A 12 -2.35 46.12 14.64
N GLN A 13 -2.59 44.92 15.18
CA GLN A 13 -1.57 44.18 15.93
C GLN A 13 -1.86 42.69 15.96
N ALA A 14 -0.79 41.88 16.00
CA ALA A 14 -0.86 40.46 16.33
C ALA A 14 0.05 40.19 17.53
N MET A 15 -0.46 39.49 18.54
CA MET A 15 0.26 39.16 19.77
C MET A 15 0.25 37.65 19.99
N ILE A 16 1.41 37.07 20.28
CA ILE A 16 1.54 35.64 20.61
C ILE A 16 1.34 35.50 22.12
N ARG A 17 0.33 34.74 22.54
CA ARG A 17 0.03 34.45 23.95
C ARG A 17 0.96 33.40 24.53
N GLY A 18 1.36 32.42 23.72
CA GLY A 18 2.27 31.38 24.17
C GLY A 18 2.39 30.22 23.19
N PHE A 19 3.30 29.31 23.55
CA PHE A 19 3.55 28.05 22.87
C PHE A 19 3.15 26.91 23.79
N LEU A 20 2.49 25.88 23.26
CA LEU A 20 2.16 24.70 24.05
C LEU A 20 3.43 23.85 24.32
N PRO A 21 3.60 23.29 25.53
CA PRO A 21 4.74 22.43 25.82
C PRO A 21 4.67 21.15 24.97
N GLY A 22 5.78 20.83 24.28
CA GLY A 22 5.91 19.62 23.47
C GLY A 22 5.36 19.72 22.04
N SER A 23 4.72 20.84 21.67
CA SER A 23 4.26 21.09 20.29
C SER A 23 4.57 22.53 19.86
N LEU A 24 4.96 22.73 18.60
CA LEU A 24 5.16 24.08 18.03
C LEU A 24 3.82 24.77 17.71
N ILE A 25 2.80 24.57 18.55
CA ILE A 25 1.49 25.20 18.42
C ILE A 25 1.57 26.57 19.09
N CYS A 26 1.26 27.60 18.32
CA CYS A 26 1.31 28.99 18.75
C CYS A 26 -0.12 29.53 18.85
N HIS A 27 -0.54 29.95 20.04
CA HIS A 27 -1.76 30.74 20.19
C HIS A 27 -1.43 32.22 20.19
N GLY A 28 -2.18 32.99 19.42
CA GLY A 28 -2.05 34.44 19.38
C GLY A 28 -3.37 35.12 19.07
N ASP A 29 -3.48 36.37 19.51
CA ASP A 29 -4.60 37.24 19.19
C ASP A 29 -4.23 38.15 18.04
N VAL A 30 -5.24 38.48 17.25
CA VAL A 30 -5.14 39.42 16.15
C VAL A 30 -6.19 40.51 16.36
N VAL A 31 -5.75 41.77 16.36
CA VAL A 31 -6.60 42.93 16.62
C VAL A 31 -6.75 43.74 15.35
N PHE A 32 -8.00 44.06 15.01
CA PHE A 32 -8.38 44.83 13.84
C PHE A 32 -9.17 46.09 14.23
N GLN A 33 -8.99 47.17 13.47
CA GLN A 33 -9.80 48.38 13.53
C GLN A 33 -11.14 48.15 12.81
N GLN A 34 -12.21 48.79 13.26
CA GLN A 34 -13.50 48.68 12.55
C GLN A 34 -13.47 49.39 11.19
N PRO A 35 -14.05 48.79 10.13
CA PRO A 35 -14.73 47.49 10.11
C PRO A 35 -13.76 46.31 10.18
N ALA A 36 -14.05 45.37 11.09
CA ALA A 36 -13.21 44.19 11.31
C ALA A 36 -13.49 43.13 10.24
N PRO A 37 -12.45 42.50 9.67
CA PRO A 37 -12.59 41.41 8.72
C PRO A 37 -13.19 40.18 9.39
N THR A 38 -13.83 39.32 8.61
CA THR A 38 -14.33 38.03 9.10
C THR A 38 -13.17 37.07 9.41
N SER A 39 -13.38 36.10 10.30
CA SER A 39 -12.36 35.09 10.65
C SER A 39 -11.90 34.28 9.43
N LEU A 40 -12.81 33.96 8.51
CA LEU A 40 -12.53 33.33 7.24
C LEU A 40 -11.60 34.19 6.35
N GLU A 41 -11.87 35.49 6.19
CA GLU A 41 -10.99 36.39 5.42
C GLU A 41 -9.57 36.46 5.99
N VAL A 42 -9.46 36.41 7.33
CA VAL A 42 -8.17 36.40 8.03
C VAL A 42 -7.44 35.07 7.82
N LEU A 43 -8.15 33.95 7.89
CA LEU A 43 -7.62 32.61 7.61
C LEU A 43 -7.11 32.51 6.18
N GLU A 44 -7.90 32.95 5.19
CA GLU A 44 -7.51 32.98 3.79
C GLU A 44 -6.25 33.83 3.57
N ALA A 45 -6.19 35.02 4.17
CA ALA A 45 -5.00 35.88 4.06
C ALA A 45 -3.74 35.23 4.66
N LEU A 46 -3.89 34.48 5.76
CA LEU A 46 -2.78 33.74 6.37
C LEU A 46 -2.33 32.58 5.48
N VAL A 47 -3.27 31.82 4.92
CA VAL A 47 -3.02 30.68 4.02
C VAL A 47 -2.35 31.15 2.73
N LEU A 48 -2.86 32.22 2.10
CA LEU A 48 -2.27 32.83 0.91
C LEU A 48 -0.85 33.37 1.17
N SER A 49 -0.56 33.72 2.42
CA SER A 49 0.78 34.15 2.84
C SER A 49 1.74 32.99 3.08
N VAL A 50 1.27 31.73 3.08
CA VAL A 50 2.15 30.57 3.15
C VAL A 50 2.77 30.36 1.78
N GLY A 51 4.08 30.60 1.68
CA GLY A 51 4.81 30.43 0.44
C GLY A 51 4.95 28.96 0.01
N PRO A 52 5.43 28.70 -1.21
CA PRO A 52 5.59 27.33 -1.75
C PRO A 52 6.49 26.44 -0.88
N ASN A 53 7.41 27.04 -0.12
CA ASN A 53 8.30 26.35 0.81
C ASN A 53 7.64 26.08 2.19
N LYS A 54 6.30 26.16 2.28
CA LYS A 54 5.53 26.08 3.53
C LYS A 54 5.92 27.13 4.59
N THR A 55 6.61 28.19 4.19
CA THR A 55 7.05 29.26 5.09
C THR A 55 5.99 30.34 5.24
N LEU A 56 5.64 30.70 6.47
CA LEU A 56 4.64 31.75 6.73
C LEU A 56 5.20 33.14 6.41
N ALA A 57 4.61 33.84 5.45
CA ALA A 57 4.94 35.21 5.04
C ALA A 57 6.44 35.45 4.78
N GLY A 58 7.13 34.48 4.18
CA GLY A 58 8.56 34.54 3.88
C GLY A 58 9.46 34.53 5.12
N SER A 59 8.95 34.08 6.27
CA SER A 59 9.75 33.87 7.47
C SER A 59 10.45 32.51 7.48
N ALA A 60 11.32 32.26 8.46
CA ALA A 60 11.93 30.94 8.68
C ALA A 60 10.97 29.92 9.32
N PHE A 61 9.73 30.32 9.66
CA PHE A 61 8.77 29.46 10.33
C PHE A 61 7.96 28.68 9.29
N GLN A 62 8.16 27.36 9.26
CA GLN A 62 7.39 26.45 8.43
C GLN A 62 6.09 26.09 9.13
N VAL A 63 4.97 26.26 8.44
CA VAL A 63 3.64 25.98 8.96
C VAL A 63 2.88 25.20 7.92
N ASP A 64 2.18 24.17 8.37
CA ASP A 64 1.21 23.48 7.55
C ASP A 64 -0.06 24.34 7.39
N PRO A 65 -0.47 24.69 6.16
CA PRO A 65 -1.65 25.53 5.92
C PRO A 65 -2.93 24.97 6.56
N TYR A 66 -3.09 23.65 6.60
CA TYR A 66 -4.27 22.97 7.16
C TYR A 66 -4.28 22.96 8.70
N SER A 67 -3.14 23.27 9.33
CA SER A 67 -3.04 23.41 10.78
C SER A 67 -3.37 24.83 11.27
N LEU A 68 -3.69 25.76 10.36
CA LEU A 68 -4.09 27.13 10.70
C LEU A 68 -5.58 27.17 11.08
N ALA A 69 -5.85 27.79 12.24
CA ALA A 69 -7.19 28.03 12.76
C ALA A 69 -7.33 29.50 13.15
N VAL A 70 -8.46 30.13 12.82
CA VAL A 70 -8.79 31.50 13.23
C VAL A 70 -10.21 31.50 13.80
N GLY A 71 -10.34 31.66 15.12
CA GLY A 71 -11.63 31.52 15.79
C GLY A 71 -12.16 30.09 15.64
N GLU A 72 -13.36 29.95 15.08
CA GLU A 72 -13.98 28.65 14.76
C GLU A 72 -13.72 28.19 13.32
N ASP A 73 -13.03 29.01 12.51
CA ASP A 73 -12.74 28.69 11.11
C ASP A 73 -11.41 27.94 10.98
N THR A 74 -11.46 26.78 10.32
CA THR A 74 -10.31 25.92 9.99
C THR A 74 -10.41 25.44 8.54
N LEU A 75 -9.27 25.24 7.89
CA LEU A 75 -9.26 24.59 6.58
C LEU A 75 -9.49 23.09 6.72
N GLU A 76 -10.38 22.56 5.89
CA GLU A 76 -10.57 21.11 5.78
C GLU A 76 -9.31 20.49 5.12
N PRO A 77 -8.65 19.53 5.77
CA PRO A 77 -7.52 18.85 5.14
C PRO A 77 -8.01 18.05 3.93
N PRO A 78 -7.21 17.97 2.85
CA PRO A 78 -7.55 17.11 1.72
C PRO A 78 -7.69 15.68 2.24
N LEU A 79 -8.76 15.02 1.81
CA LEU A 79 -8.94 13.60 2.09
C LEU A 79 -7.68 12.87 1.64
N PRO A 80 -7.15 11.92 2.43
CA PRO A 80 -6.03 11.10 2.00
C PRO A 80 -6.39 10.55 0.62
N GLU A 81 -5.55 10.85 -0.39
CA GLU A 81 -5.76 10.23 -1.68
C GLU A 81 -5.84 8.73 -1.44
N SER A 82 -6.92 8.12 -1.94
CA SER A 82 -7.14 6.68 -1.83
C SER A 82 -6.06 6.02 -2.68
N GLY A 83 -4.86 5.89 -2.10
CA GLY A 83 -3.73 5.24 -2.70
C GLY A 83 -4.11 3.80 -2.99
N PHE A 84 -3.48 3.24 -4.04
CA PHE A 84 -3.60 1.83 -4.39
C PHE A 84 -3.68 0.98 -3.12
N PRO A 85 -4.69 0.09 -2.97
CA PRO A 85 -4.88 -0.67 -1.75
C PRO A 85 -3.55 -1.34 -1.38
N GLU A 86 -3.08 -1.18 -0.14
CA GLU A 86 -1.76 -1.69 0.29
C GLU A 86 -1.57 -3.18 -0.04
N TYR A 87 -2.68 -3.92 -0.10
CA TYR A 87 -2.73 -5.34 -0.45
C TYR A 87 -2.58 -5.64 -1.95
N GLY A 88 -2.74 -4.66 -2.84
CA GLY A 88 -2.68 -4.84 -4.28
C GLY A 88 -1.33 -5.41 -4.74
N VAL A 89 -0.23 -4.94 -4.13
CA VAL A 89 1.12 -5.46 -4.42
C VAL A 89 1.26 -6.91 -3.98
N ALA A 90 0.76 -7.25 -2.79
CA ALA A 90 0.81 -8.61 -2.27
C ALA A 90 0.03 -9.59 -3.17
N ILE A 91 -1.17 -9.20 -3.60
CA ILE A 91 -2.01 -10.00 -4.50
C ILE A 91 -1.29 -10.23 -5.84
N MET A 92 -0.70 -9.19 -6.43
CA MET A 92 0.04 -9.30 -7.69
C MET A 92 1.23 -10.26 -7.58
N VAL A 93 2.00 -10.19 -6.50
CA VAL A 93 3.15 -11.09 -6.25
C VAL A 93 2.70 -12.54 -6.08
N VAL A 94 1.67 -12.78 -5.25
CA VAL A 94 1.14 -14.13 -5.01
C VAL A 94 0.57 -14.72 -6.29
N CYS A 95 -0.23 -13.95 -7.04
CA CYS A 95 -0.78 -14.40 -8.32
C CYS A 95 0.32 -14.73 -9.33
N GLY A 96 1.35 -13.87 -9.46
CA GLY A 96 2.48 -14.12 -10.35
C GLY A 96 3.24 -15.40 -10.00
N LEU A 97 3.50 -15.63 -8.71
CA LEU A 97 4.18 -16.83 -8.25
C LEU A 97 3.35 -18.10 -8.53
N CYS A 98 2.04 -18.06 -8.31
CA CYS A 98 1.13 -19.17 -8.63
C CYS A 98 1.12 -19.49 -10.12
N ILE A 99 1.07 -18.47 -10.98
CA ILE A 99 1.07 -18.64 -12.45
C ILE A 99 2.37 -19.27 -12.95
N ILE A 100 3.51 -19.00 -12.31
CA ILE A 100 4.80 -19.59 -12.69
C ILE A 100 4.96 -21.01 -12.12
N THR A 101 4.59 -21.21 -10.85
CA THR A 101 4.83 -22.49 -10.16
C THR A 101 3.86 -23.59 -10.59
N ALA A 102 2.58 -23.27 -10.83
CA ALA A 102 1.58 -24.24 -11.26
C ALA A 102 1.95 -25.00 -12.56
N PRO A 103 2.39 -24.36 -13.66
CA PRO A 103 2.77 -25.08 -14.87
C PRO A 103 4.05 -25.88 -14.70
N ILE A 104 5.00 -25.42 -13.87
CA ILE A 104 6.22 -26.18 -13.56
C ILE A 104 5.87 -27.46 -12.81
N ILE A 105 5.05 -27.36 -11.76
CA ILE A 105 4.59 -28.52 -10.98
C ILE A 105 3.79 -29.46 -11.88
N LEU A 106 2.89 -28.94 -12.73
CA LEU A 106 2.13 -29.73 -13.67
C LEU A 106 3.04 -30.50 -14.64
N LEU A 107 4.05 -29.83 -15.21
CA LEU A 107 5.04 -30.45 -16.09
C LEU A 107 5.84 -31.55 -15.38
N VAL A 108 6.30 -31.30 -14.16
CA VAL A 108 7.04 -32.30 -13.36
C VAL A 108 6.15 -33.50 -13.05
N CYS A 109 4.92 -33.28 -12.60
CA CYS A 109 3.95 -34.35 -12.33
C CYS A 109 3.61 -35.17 -13.58
N LEU A 110 3.48 -34.54 -14.75
CA LEU A 110 3.25 -35.26 -16.01
C LEU A 110 4.46 -36.09 -16.42
N ARG A 111 5.68 -35.58 -16.20
CA ARG A 111 6.93 -36.31 -16.49
C ARG A 111 7.10 -37.52 -15.58
N THR A 112 6.83 -37.39 -14.28
CA THR A 112 6.93 -38.51 -13.34
C THR A 112 5.84 -39.57 -13.58
N LYS A 113 4.60 -39.15 -13.86
CA LYS A 113 3.54 -40.09 -14.26
C LYS A 113 3.87 -40.83 -15.55
N ARG A 114 4.42 -40.15 -16.55
CA ARG A 114 4.80 -40.78 -17.82
C ARG A 114 5.94 -41.79 -17.61
N LEU A 115 6.93 -41.46 -16.78
CA LEU A 115 8.02 -42.36 -16.44
C LEU A 115 7.53 -43.59 -15.65
N GLY A 116 6.66 -43.39 -14.66
CA GLY A 116 6.06 -44.49 -13.90
C GLY A 116 5.17 -45.40 -14.76
N TRP A 117 4.44 -44.85 -15.73
CA TRP A 117 3.69 -45.65 -16.71
C TRP A 117 4.60 -46.47 -17.61
N GLN A 118 5.74 -45.93 -18.04
CA GLN A 118 6.72 -46.66 -18.83
C GLN A 118 7.37 -47.79 -18.03
N ASP A 119 7.69 -47.56 -16.76
CA ASP A 119 8.29 -48.57 -15.89
C ASP A 119 7.31 -49.71 -15.56
N VAL A 120 6.05 -49.37 -15.26
CA VAL A 120 4.98 -50.37 -15.05
C VAL A 120 4.69 -51.17 -16.33
N ALA A 121 4.71 -50.54 -17.50
CA ALA A 121 4.56 -51.24 -18.77
C ALA A 121 5.72 -52.21 -19.03
N ALA A 122 6.96 -51.78 -18.79
CA ALA A 122 8.16 -52.61 -18.98
C ALA A 122 8.20 -53.81 -18.00
N LEU A 123 7.83 -53.61 -16.74
CA LEU A 123 7.75 -54.70 -15.75
C LEU A 123 6.65 -55.71 -16.08
N ARG A 124 5.51 -55.25 -16.63
CA ARG A 124 4.42 -56.13 -17.05
C ARG A 124 4.81 -56.99 -18.25
N GLU A 125 5.44 -56.40 -19.27
CA GLU A 125 5.95 -57.12 -20.44
C GLU A 125 7.00 -58.18 -20.04
N ARG A 126 7.92 -57.83 -19.13
CA ARG A 126 8.89 -58.79 -18.58
C ARG A 126 8.22 -59.95 -17.85
N ARG A 127 7.17 -59.69 -17.06
CA ARG A 127 6.42 -60.73 -16.34
C ARG A 127 5.66 -61.64 -17.31
N ASP A 128 5.03 -61.09 -18.34
CA ASP A 128 4.26 -61.87 -19.31
C ASP A 128 5.20 -62.74 -20.18
N ALA A 129 6.42 -62.29 -20.46
CA ALA A 129 7.47 -63.09 -21.12
C ALA A 129 7.96 -64.27 -20.25
N GLU A 130 8.05 -64.09 -18.93
CA GLU A 130 8.43 -65.16 -17.99
C GLU A 130 7.30 -66.20 -17.77
N VAL A 131 6.02 -65.83 -17.92
CA VAL A 131 4.87 -66.75 -17.80
C VAL A 131 4.69 -67.67 -19.02
N GLY A 132 5.24 -67.31 -20.18
CA GLY A 132 5.19 -68.12 -21.41
C GLY A 132 6.07 -69.38 -21.43
N THR A 133 6.90 -69.61 -20.40
CA THR A 133 7.84 -70.75 -20.32
C THR A 133 7.60 -71.62 -19.08
N GLN A 134 6.33 -71.95 -18.80
CA GLN A 134 6.00 -72.92 -17.74
C GLN A 134 5.79 -74.33 -18.32
N THR A 135 6.87 -75.11 -18.23
CA THR A 135 6.97 -76.57 -18.02
C THR A 135 5.68 -77.39 -18.19
N LEU A 136 5.55 -78.04 -19.34
CA LEU A 136 4.66 -79.17 -19.57
C LEU A 136 5.32 -80.44 -19.01
N GLU A 137 5.15 -80.73 -17.73
CA GLU A 137 5.42 -82.08 -17.19
C GLU A 137 4.22 -82.97 -17.48
N MET A 138 4.43 -84.00 -18.30
CA MET A 138 3.42 -85.01 -18.61
C MET A 138 3.74 -86.29 -17.82
N ASP A 139 2.96 -86.54 -16.76
CA ASP A 139 3.05 -87.77 -15.96
C ASP A 139 2.50 -88.95 -16.78
N ASN A 140 3.39 -89.85 -17.22
CA ASN A 140 3.03 -91.05 -17.97
C ASN A 140 2.81 -92.20 -16.99
N ARG A 141 1.56 -92.41 -16.57
CA ARG A 141 1.18 -93.63 -15.86
C ARG A 141 0.93 -94.74 -16.87
N GLY A 142 1.86 -95.70 -16.89
CA GLY A 142 1.77 -96.91 -17.68
C GLY A 142 0.53 -97.75 -17.33
N PHE A 143 -0.15 -98.23 -18.37
CA PHE A 143 -1.19 -99.24 -18.28
C PHE A 143 -0.79 -100.41 -19.18
N TRP A 144 -0.56 -101.56 -18.52
CA TRP A 144 -0.51 -102.98 -18.92
C TRP A 144 -0.12 -103.33 -20.36
#